data_AF-A0A800DG83-F1
#
_entry.id   AF-A0A800DG83-F1
#
_cell.length_a   1.000
_cell.length_b   1.000
_cell.length_c   1.000
_cell.angle_alpha   90.00
_cell.angle_beta   90.00
_cell.angle_gamma   90.00
#
_symmetry.space_group_name_H-M   'P 1'
#
loop_
_entity.id
_entity.type
_entity.pdbx_description
1 polymer ?
#
loop_
_entity_poly.entity_id
_entity_poly.type
_entity_poly.pdbx_seq_one_letter_code
_entity_poly.pdbx_strand_id
1 'polypeptide(L)'
;MRSRGFTLIELLVVIAIIAILAGILFPVFTRARENARKTACQSNLRQLAMAMRMYASDWDGWFPSYPTPCINPTLYKIASNLH
;
A
#
# COMPACT_ATOMS: atom_id res chain seq x y z
N MET A 1 54.16 -16.33 -8.10
CA MET A 1 53.13 -15.70 -8.97
C MET A 1 52.95 -14.27 -8.51
N ARG A 2 53.25 -13.28 -9.35
CA ARG A 2 53.29 -11.87 -8.94
C ARG A 2 51.86 -11.32 -8.90
N SER A 3 51.33 -11.10 -7.71
CA SER A 3 50.07 -10.39 -7.50
C SER A 3 50.24 -8.94 -7.98
N ARG A 4 49.48 -8.56 -9.01
CA ARG A 4 49.30 -7.16 -9.36
C ARG A 4 48.41 -6.54 -8.28
N GLY A 5 48.99 -5.67 -7.45
CA GLY A 5 48.21 -4.90 -6.47
C GLY A 5 47.35 -3.88 -7.20
N PHE A 6 46.08 -3.76 -6.79
CA PHE A 6 45.20 -2.68 -7.23
C PHE A 6 45.84 -1.34 -6.87
N THR A 7 45.84 -0.41 -7.81
CA THR A 7 46.27 0.95 -7.50
C THR A 7 45.18 1.63 -6.67
N LEU A 8 45.57 2.43 -5.67
CA LEU A 8 44.60 3.17 -4.83
C LEU A 8 43.66 4.05 -5.67
N ILE A 9 44.14 4.55 -6.81
CA ILE A 9 43.36 5.39 -7.73
C ILE A 9 42.26 4.61 -8.46
N GLU A 10 42.49 3.35 -8.82
CA GLU A 10 41.47 2.50 -9.45
C GLU A 10 40.29 2.24 -8.51
N LEU A 11 40.56 2.02 -7.22
CA LEU A 11 39.47 1.85 -6.25
C LEU A 11 38.74 3.18 -5.97
N LEU A 12 39.49 4.29 -5.93
CA LEU A 12 38.93 5.62 -5.64
C LEU A 12 37.97 6.10 -6.73
N VAL A 13 38.32 5.91 -8.01
CA VAL A 13 37.43 6.34 -9.11
C VAL A 13 36.13 5.54 -9.13
N VAL A 14 36.16 4.26 -8.76
CA VAL A 14 34.98 3.39 -8.74
C VAL A 14 33.99 3.83 -7.68
N ILE A 15 34.43 4.08 -6.45
CA ILE A 15 33.54 4.56 -5.39
C ILE A 15 32.97 5.95 -5.70
N ALA A 16 33.73 6.80 -6.39
CA ALA A 16 33.27 8.12 -6.81
C ALA A 16 32.11 8.02 -7.81
N ILE A 17 32.22 7.12 -8.81
CA ILE A 17 31.15 6.89 -9.77
C ILE A 17 29.90 6.29 -9.09
N ILE A 18 30.09 5.31 -8.20
CA ILE A 18 28.97 4.71 -7.44
C ILE A 18 28.24 5.76 -6.59
N ALA A 19 28.98 6.67 -5.94
CA ALA A 19 28.39 7.72 -5.11
C ALA A 19 27.52 8.69 -5.93
N ILE A 20 27.98 9.08 -7.12
CA ILE A 20 27.21 9.95 -8.04
C ILE A 20 25.91 9.25 -8.47
N LEU A 21 26.01 8.00 -8.92
CA LEU A 21 24.85 7.22 -9.36
C LEU A 21 23.85 7.00 -8.22
N ALA A 22 24.33 6.60 -7.04
CA ALA A 22 23.50 6.38 -5.85
C ALA A 22 22.82 7.67 -5.37
N GLY A 23 23.49 8.83 -5.48
CA GLY A 23 22.94 10.14 -5.13
C GLY A 23 21.70 10.52 -5.93
N ILE A 24 21.62 10.11 -7.21
CA ILE A 24 20.44 10.33 -8.06
C ILE A 24 19.39 9.24 -7.84
N LEU A 25 19.82 7.98 -7.67
CA LEU A 25 18.91 6.84 -7.55
C LEU A 25 18.14 6.84 -6.23
N PHE A 26 18.80 7.21 -5.12
CA PHE A 26 18.20 7.19 -3.78
C PHE A 26 16.91 8.02 -3.65
N PRO A 27 16.88 9.32 -4.02
CA PRO A 27 15.67 10.15 -3.92
C PRO A 27 14.54 9.69 -4.86
N VAL A 28 14.87 9.12 -6.01
CA VAL A 28 13.87 8.58 -6.95
C VAL A 28 13.29 7.27 -6.43
N PHE A 29 14.13 6.41 -5.87
CA PHE A 29 13.74 5.11 -5.33
C PHE A 29 12.77 5.23 -4.15
N THR A 30 12.96 6.22 -3.27
CA THR A 30 12.02 6.46 -2.14
C THR A 30 10.63 6.81 -2.64
N ARG A 31 10.52 7.72 -3.61
CA ARG A 31 9.24 8.09 -4.24
C ARG A 31 8.59 6.92 -4.98
N ALA A 32 9.39 6.15 -5.73
CA ALA A 32 8.90 4.97 -6.44
C ALA A 32 8.33 3.91 -5.48
N ARG A 33 8.99 3.68 -4.34
CA ARG A 33 8.50 2.76 -3.30
C ARG A 33 7.19 3.22 -2.68
N GLU A 34 7.05 4.50 -2.38
CA GLU A 34 5.81 5.05 -1.85
C GLU A 34 4.66 4.92 -2.87
N ASN A 35 4.91 5.24 -4.13
CA ASN A 35 3.94 5.05 -5.21
C ASN A 35 3.54 3.59 -5.36
N ALA A 36 4.49 2.65 -5.30
CA ALA A 36 4.20 1.22 -5.35
C ALA A 36 3.27 0.79 -4.20
N ARG A 37 3.50 1.28 -2.98
CA ARG A 37 2.61 1.04 -1.83
C ARG A 37 1.21 1.60 -2.05
N LYS A 38 1.10 2.82 -2.59
CA LYS A 38 -0.18 3.43 -2.95
C LYS A 38 -0.92 2.61 -4.00
N THR A 39 -0.24 2.17 -5.05
CA THR A 39 -0.82 1.32 -6.10
C THR A 39 -1.32 -0.01 -5.54
N ALA A 40 -0.55 -0.65 -4.65
CA ALA A 40 -0.98 -1.89 -3.99
C ALA A 40 -2.24 -1.67 -3.14
N CYS A 41 -2.27 -0.60 -2.32
CA CYS A 41 -3.45 -0.24 -1.53
C CYS A 41 -4.67 0.03 -2.42
N GLN A 42 -4.49 0.79 -3.50
CA GLN A 42 -5.57 1.08 -4.45
C GLN A 42 -6.10 -0.19 -5.12
N SER A 43 -5.23 -1.16 -5.45
CA SER A 43 -5.64 -2.46 -5.97
C SER A 43 -6.50 -3.22 -4.95
N ASN A 44 -6.08 -3.27 -3.69
CA ASN A 44 -6.84 -3.92 -2.62
C ASN A 44 -8.22 -3.26 -2.41
N LEU A 45 -8.28 -1.93 -2.41
CA LEU A 45 -9.55 -1.19 -2.30
C LEU A 45 -10.48 -1.45 -3.49
N ARG A 46 -9.93 -1.54 -4.72
CA ARG A 46 -10.71 -1.92 -5.89
C ARG A 46 -11.28 -3.33 -5.74
N GLN A 47 -10.50 -4.28 -5.24
CA GLN A 47 -10.96 -5.65 -4.98
C GLN A 47 -12.09 -5.68 -3.94
N LEU A 48 -11.95 -4.94 -2.83
CA LEU A 48 -13.02 -4.83 -1.82
C LEU A 48 -14.27 -4.16 -2.38
N ALA A 49 -14.13 -3.07 -3.13
CA ALA A 49 -15.27 -2.39 -3.75
C ALA A 49 -16.00 -3.30 -4.75
N MET A 50 -15.28 -4.11 -5.51
CA MET A 50 -15.90 -5.12 -6.38
C MET A 50 -16.66 -6.17 -5.56
N ALA A 51 -16.05 -6.69 -4.48
CA ALA A 51 -16.71 -7.65 -3.60
C ALA A 51 -17.99 -7.08 -2.94
N MET A 52 -17.96 -5.83 -2.49
CA MET A 52 -19.13 -5.14 -1.93
C MET A 52 -20.25 -4.97 -2.96
N ARG A 53 -19.92 -4.63 -4.22
CA ARG A 53 -20.91 -4.54 -5.30
C ARG A 53 -21.52 -5.89 -5.66
N MET A 54 -20.71 -6.94 -5.69
CA MET A 54 -21.20 -8.31 -5.92
C MET A 54 -22.18 -8.70 -4.81
N TYR A 55 -21.80 -8.48 -3.55
CA TYR A 55 -22.69 -8.73 -2.41
C TYR A 55 -24.00 -7.94 -2.50
N ALA A 56 -23.93 -6.62 -2.74
CA ALA A 56 -25.13 -5.80 -2.86
C ALA A 56 -26.03 -6.23 -4.02
N SER A 57 -25.46 -6.73 -5.13
CA SER A 57 -26.24 -7.28 -6.24
C SER A 57 -26.99 -8.56 -5.86
N ASP A 58 -26.41 -9.38 -4.98
CA ASP A 58 -27.02 -10.64 -4.54
C ASP A 58 -28.08 -10.42 -3.43
N TRP A 59 -28.01 -9.31 -2.70
CA TRP A 59 -28.85 -8.99 -1.53
C TRP A 59 -29.68 -7.70 -1.72
N ASP A 60 -30.39 -7.54 -2.83
CA ASP A 60 -31.33 -6.42 -3.09
C ASP A 60 -30.78 -5.00 -2.79
N GLY A 61 -29.48 -4.80 -2.99
CA GLY A 61 -28.78 -3.54 -2.75
C GLY A 61 -28.24 -3.34 -1.32
N TRP A 62 -28.40 -4.32 -0.42
CA TRP A 62 -27.89 -4.24 0.95
C TRP A 62 -26.38 -4.47 0.99
N PHE A 63 -25.65 -3.59 1.67
CA PHE A 63 -24.21 -3.77 1.93
C PHE A 63 -23.97 -4.60 3.20
N PRO A 64 -22.79 -5.25 3.33
CA PRO A 64 -22.46 -5.99 4.55
C PRO A 64 -22.45 -5.06 5.76
N SER A 65 -23.43 -5.23 6.66
CA SER A 65 -23.42 -4.56 7.95
C SER A 65 -22.50 -5.31 8.89
N TYR A 66 -21.60 -4.60 9.56
CA TYR A 66 -20.96 -5.17 10.74
C TYR A 66 -22.06 -5.44 11.77
N PRO A 67 -22.11 -6.63 12.40
CA PRO A 67 -22.97 -6.81 13.55
C PRO A 67 -22.44 -5.86 14.63
N THR A 68 -23.15 -4.76 14.90
CA THR A 68 -22.88 -3.92 16.06
C THR A 68 -22.97 -4.81 17.30
N PRO A 69 -21.89 -5.01 18.07
CA PRO A 69 -22.03 -5.67 19.35
C PRO A 69 -22.84 -4.72 20.23
N CYS A 70 -24.06 -5.13 20.55
CA CYS A 70 -24.88 -4.59 21.63
C CYS A 70 -25.34 -3.14 21.46
N ILE A 71 -26.18 -2.86 20.45
CA ILE A 71 -27.22 -1.86 20.69
C ILE A 71 -28.26 -2.55 21.56
N ASN A 72 -28.45 -2.04 22.77
CA ASN A 72 -29.54 -2.40 23.67
C ASN A 72 -30.83 -2.63 22.84
N PRO A 73 -31.56 -3.75 22.96
CA PRO A 73 -32.73 -4.04 22.11
C PRO A 73 -33.83 -2.95 22.16
N THR A 74 -33.78 -2.05 23.14
CA THR A 74 -34.60 -0.83 23.23
C THR A 74 -34.28 0.24 22.20
N LEU A 75 -33.03 0.40 21.77
CA LEU A 75 -32.62 1.44 20.81
C LEU A 75 -33.00 1.09 19.36
N TYR A 76 -33.04 -0.20 18.99
CA TYR A 76 -33.57 -0.64 17.68
C TYR A 76 -35.04 -0.25 17.50
N LYS A 77 -35.86 -0.36 18.56
CA LYS A 77 -37.27 0.06 18.53
C LYS A 77 -37.45 1.58 18.44
N ILE A 78 -36.52 2.38 18.94
CA ILE A 78 -36.59 3.85 18.82
C ILE A 78 -36.26 4.27 17.38
N ALA A 79 -35.27 3.63 16.74
CA ALA A 79 -34.91 3.91 15.35
C ALA A 79 -35.99 3.49 14.33
N SER A 80 -36.72 2.41 14.59
CA SER A 80 -37.81 1.95 13.71
C SER A 80 -39.12 2.75 13.84
N ASN A 81 -39.25 3.62 14.84
CA ASN A 81 -40.41 4.51 15.03
C ASN A 81 -40.17 5.94 14.50
N LEU A 82 -39.06 6.18 13.80
CA LEU A 82 -38.77 7.45 13.13
C LEU A 82 -39.10 7.38 11.63
N HIS A 83 -40.30 6.87 11.32
CA HIS A 83 -40.97 7.10 10.03
C HIS A 83 -41.86 8.34 10.14
#